data_AF-A0A955UFL0-F1
#
_entry.id   AF-A0A955UFL0-F1
#
_cell.length_a   1.000
_cell.length_b   1.000
_cell.length_c   1.000
_cell.angle_alpha   90.00
_cell.angle_beta   90.00
_cell.angle_gamma   90.00
#
_symmetry.space_group_name_H-M   'P 1'
#
loop_
_entity.id
_entity.type
_entity.pdbx_description
1 polymer ?
#
loop_
_entity_poly.entity_id
_entity_poly.type
_entity_poly.pdbx_seq_one_letter_code
_entity_poly.pdbx_strand_id
1 'polypeptide(L)' 'MIKHFDHVTIVVRDVEAAKQFFGLLGFKEDKSVVIAGPQFSNYMGVDGIEAEHITLVLANVS' A
#
# COMPACT_ATOMS: atom_id res chain seq x y z
N MET A 1 22.29 -12.03 0.45
CA MET A 1 21.45 -12.05 1.67
C MET A 1 20.77 -10.70 1.79
N ILE A 2 19.44 -10.65 1.83
CA ILE A 2 18.68 -9.39 1.97
C ILE A 2 18.88 -8.89 3.40
N LYS A 3 19.23 -7.62 3.56
CA LYS A 3 19.60 -7.03 4.86
C LYS A 3 18.56 -6.05 5.41
N HIS A 4 17.74 -5.47 4.53
CA HIS A 4 16.79 -4.42 4.88
C HIS A 4 15.51 -4.66 4.09
N PHE A 5 14.49 -5.16 4.79
CA PHE A 5 13.13 -5.17 4.25
C PHE A 5 12.62 -3.74 4.31
N ASP A 6 12.31 -3.16 3.16
CA ASP A 6 11.86 -1.78 3.07
C ASP A 6 10.34 -1.70 3.26
N HIS A 7 9.58 -2.40 2.42
CA HIS A 7 8.13 -2.49 2.53
C HIS A 7 7.58 -3.73 1.81
N VAL A 8 6.27 -3.94 1.92
CA VAL A 8 5.50 -4.90 1.11
C VAL A 8 4.23 -4.24 0.62
N THR A 9 3.84 -4.52 -0.62
CA THR A 9 2.54 -4.14 -1.17
C THR A 9 1.65 -5.36 -1.25
N ILE A 10 0.42 -5.25 -0.77
CA ILE A 10 -0.59 -6.31 -0.83
C ILE A 10 -1.85 -5.77 -1.51
N VAL A 11 -2.54 -6.63 -2.26
CA VAL A 11 -3.84 -6.31 -2.84
C VAL A 11 -4.93 -6.88 -1.93
N VAL A 12 -5.87 -6.02 -1.55
CA VAL A 12 -7.01 -6.37 -0.68
C VAL A 12 -8.31 -6.02 -1.37
N ARG A 13 -9.40 -6.69 -0.98
CA ARG A 13 -10.76 -6.38 -1.48
C ARG A 13 -11.45 -5.30 -0.68
N ASP A 14 -11.07 -5.14 0.58
CA ASP A 14 -11.63 -4.16 1.52
C ASP A 14 -10.47 -3.41 2.18
N VAL A 15 -10.32 -2.16 1.78
CA VAL A 15 -9.23 -1.28 2.21
C VAL A 15 -9.43 -0.84 3.66
N GLU A 16 -10.67 -0.57 4.07
CA GLU A 16 -10.97 -0.12 5.42
C GLU A 16 -10.76 -1.24 6.46
N ALA A 17 -11.18 -2.47 6.13
CA ALA A 17 -10.88 -3.63 6.97
C ALA A 17 -9.36 -3.84 7.12
N ALA A 18 -8.58 -3.67 6.03
CA ALA A 18 -7.14 -3.78 6.08
C ALA A 18 -6.50 -2.68 6.95
N LYS A 19 -6.92 -1.42 6.80
CA LYS A 19 -6.45 -0.29 7.62
C LYS A 19 -6.70 -0.53 9.11
N GLN A 20 -7.91 -0.99 9.47
CA GLN A 20 -8.24 -1.32 10.85
C GLN A 20 -7.31 -2.41 11.40
N PHE A 21 -7.11 -3.49 10.64
CA PHE A 21 -6.24 -4.59 11.06
C PHE A 21 -4.79 -4.13 11.29
N PHE A 22 -4.18 -3.44 10.32
CA PHE A 22 -2.80 -2.96 10.47
C PHE A 22 -2.68 -1.83 11.51
N GLY A 23 -3.74 -1.06 11.73
CA GLY A 23 -3.85 -0.11 12.82
C GLY A 23 -3.70 -0.76 14.20
N LEU A 24 -4.22 -1.98 14.40
CA LEU A 24 -3.99 -2.75 15.64
C LEU A 24 -2.51 -3.11 15.85
N LEU A 25 -1.72 -3.17 14.78
CA LEU A 25 -0.29 -3.43 14.81
C LEU A 25 0.54 -2.13 14.92
N GLY A 26 -0.10 -0.97 15.08
CA GLY A 26 0.56 0.32 15.24
C GLY A 26 0.92 1.03 13.93
N PHE A 27 0.45 0.53 12.78
CA PHE A 27 0.59 1.23 11.52
C PHE A 27 -0.38 2.42 11.44
N LYS A 28 0.04 3.47 10.74
CA LYS A 28 -0.75 4.68 10.47
C LYS A 28 -0.72 5.01 8.99
N GLU A 29 -1.82 5.59 8.50
CA GLU A 29 -1.88 6.10 7.13
C GLU A 29 -0.91 7.26 6.94
N ASP A 30 -0.08 7.16 5.90
CA ASP A 30 0.84 8.20 5.47
C ASP A 30 0.38 8.84 4.15
N LYS A 31 -0.14 8.02 3.23
CA LYS A 31 -0.60 8.47 1.92
C LYS A 31 -1.80 7.67 1.45
N SER A 32 -2.75 8.36 0.83
CA SER A 32 -3.87 7.74 0.11
C SER A 32 -4.00 8.39 -1.26
N VAL A 33 -3.92 7.58 -2.32
CA VAL A 33 -4.05 8.02 -3.72
C VAL A 33 -4.82 6.99 -4.53
N VAL A 34 -5.48 7.43 -5.59
CA VAL A 34 -5.97 6.53 -6.63
C VAL A 34 -4.87 6.36 -7.68
N ILE A 35 -4.42 5.13 -7.88
CA ILE A 35 -3.50 4.79 -8.98
C ILE A 35 -4.31 4.49 -10.22
N ALA A 36 -4.08 5.26 -11.29
CA ALA A 36 -4.81 5.10 -12.54
C ALA A 36 -4.00 5.53 -13.77
N GLY A 37 -4.37 4.99 -14.92
CA GLY A 37 -3.86 5.44 -16.21
C GLY A 37 -2.53 4.81 -16.64
N PRO A 38 -2.00 5.20 -17.82
CA PRO A 38 -0.97 4.44 -18.54
C PRO A 38 0.33 4.25 -17.76
N GLN A 39 0.71 5.22 -16.95
CA GLN A 39 1.92 5.14 -16.13
C GLN A 39 1.85 3.97 -15.15
N PHE A 40 0.74 3.85 -14.41
CA PHE A 40 0.56 2.78 -13.42
C PHE A 40 0.27 1.44 -14.09
N SER A 41 -0.49 1.43 -15.20
CA SER A 41 -0.72 0.21 -15.97
C SER A 41 0.60 -0.42 -16.43
N ASN A 42 1.51 0.38 -16.99
CA ASN A 42 2.81 -0.09 -17.48
C ASN A 42 3.74 -0.49 -16.34
N TYR A 43 3.77 0.28 -15.24
CA TYR A 43 4.64 0.00 -14.10
C TYR A 43 4.20 -1.26 -13.34
N MET A 44 2.90 -1.44 -13.13
CA MET A 44 2.33 -2.56 -12.37
C MET A 44 2.03 -3.78 -13.23
N GLY A 45 2.03 -3.65 -14.56
CA GLY A 45 1.68 -4.71 -15.50
C GLY A 45 0.20 -5.10 -15.48
N VAL A 46 -0.68 -4.15 -15.16
CA VAL A 46 -2.13 -4.35 -15.06
C VAL A 46 -2.83 -3.34 -15.96
N ASP A 47 -3.32 -3.80 -17.11
CA ASP A 47 -3.99 -2.93 -18.08
C ASP A 47 -5.26 -2.31 -17.50
N GLY A 48 -5.40 -1.00 -17.69
CA GLY A 48 -6.54 -0.22 -17.20
C GLY A 48 -6.69 -0.19 -15.68
N ILE A 49 -5.60 -0.39 -14.92
CA ILE A 49 -5.66 -0.35 -13.46
C ILE A 49 -6.26 0.97 -12.97
N GLU A 50 -7.23 0.85 -12.07
CA GLU A 50 -7.79 1.93 -11.27
C GLU A 50 -8.06 1.36 -9.88
N ALA A 51 -7.31 1.81 -8.88
CA ALA A 51 -7.41 1.28 -7.52
C ALA A 51 -6.98 2.31 -6.46
N GLU A 52 -7.57 2.21 -5.27
CA GLU A 52 -7.06 2.89 -4.09
C GLU A 52 -5.71 2.27 -3.68
N HIS A 53 -4.72 3.12 -3.49
CA HIS A 53 -3.39 2.76 -3.02
C HIS A 53 -3.10 3.55 -1.76
N ILE A 54 -3.00 2.83 -0.64
CA ILE A 54 -2.79 3.41 0.68
C ILE A 54 -1.47 2.91 1.25
N THR A 55 -0.63 3.87 1.63
CA THR A 55 0.62 3.61 2.32
C THR A 55 0.39 3.66 3.82
N LEU A 56 0.71 2.57 4.51
CA LEU A 56 0.71 2.50 5.96
C LEU A 56 2.15 2.38 6.48
N VAL A 57 2.50 3.19 7.49
CA VAL A 57 3.83 3.20 8.11
C VAL A 57 3.75 2.88 9.60
N LEU A 58 4.74 2.17 10.13
CA LEU A 58 4.86 1.98 11.58
C LEU A 58 5.31 3.29 12.23
N ALA A 59 4.55 3.75 13.22
CA ALA A 59 4.97 4.91 13.99
C ALA A 59 6.17 4.56 14.89
N ASN A 60 7.12 5.48 15.00
CA ASN A 60 8.23 5.44 15.97
C ASN A 60 9.25 4.30 15.78
N VAL A 61 9.46 3.84 14.56
CA VAL A 61 10.60 2.96 14.21
C VAL A 61 11.73 3.81 13.62
N SER A 62 12.94 3.63 14.17
CA SER A 62 14.18 4.34 13.83
C SER A 62 15.15 3.48 13.05
#